data_AF-A0A2W5TB11-F1
#
_entry.id   AF-A0A2W5TB11-F1
#
_cell.length_a   1.000
_cell.length_b   1.000
_cell.length_c   1.000
_cell.angle_alpha   90.00
_cell.angle_beta   90.00
_cell.angle_gamma   90.00
#
_symmetry.space_group_name_H-M   'P 1'
#
loop_
_entity.id
_entity.type
_entity.pdbx_description
1 polymer ?
#
loop_
_entity_poly.entity_id
_entity_poly.type
_entity_poly.pdbx_seq_one_letter_code
_entity_poly.pdbx_strand_id
1 'polypeptide(L)'
;MRSLIVIASLFLAVACEKPSSASNKRAALNRTGGTTFEIIPSADQHQNCLVYTVSRSGLTRQLTMSRNNQSFDCVAGRPIGGHAYKVPLNEGPVRVYVFFTSQKVNAAAVSQELLDAPDRQALSAMNMRLPGSVTLETLDFAPEEDVAPQVGVVVGADAGTPGSSEDGGAL
;
A
#
# COMPACT_ATOMS: atom_id res chain seq x y z
N MET A 1 73.46 -19.90 -0.69
CA MET A 1 72.20 -20.59 -0.33
C MET A 1 71.14 -19.52 -0.11
N ARG A 2 70.08 -19.51 -0.92
CA ARG A 2 69.05 -18.46 -0.99
C ARG A 2 67.89 -18.84 -0.06
N SER A 3 67.61 -18.01 0.95
CA SER A 3 66.40 -18.13 1.78
C SER A 3 65.30 -17.28 1.16
N LEU A 4 64.23 -17.94 0.69
CA LEU A 4 63.02 -17.31 0.15
C LEU A 4 62.08 -16.97 1.30
N ILE A 5 61.90 -15.67 1.56
CA ILE A 5 60.86 -15.15 2.46
C ILE A 5 59.56 -15.06 1.65
N VAL A 6 58.59 -15.89 2.00
CA VAL A 6 57.24 -15.87 1.44
C VAL A 6 56.42 -14.82 2.20
N ILE A 7 56.23 -13.65 1.60
CA ILE A 7 55.31 -12.62 2.11
C ILE A 7 53.91 -13.00 1.67
N ALA A 8 53.10 -13.52 2.61
CA ALA A 8 51.68 -13.77 2.40
C ALA A 8 50.93 -12.43 2.41
N SER A 9 50.62 -11.92 1.22
CA SER A 9 49.76 -10.76 1.02
C SER A 9 48.30 -11.13 1.31
N LEU A 10 47.87 -10.80 2.53
CA LEU A 10 46.48 -10.90 2.98
C LEU A 10 45.65 -9.79 2.31
N PHE A 11 45.03 -10.10 1.18
CA PHE A 11 44.02 -9.25 0.55
C PHE A 11 42.76 -9.26 1.42
N LEU A 12 42.61 -8.26 2.31
CA LEU A 12 41.32 -7.93 2.92
C LEU A 12 40.41 -7.34 1.83
N ALA A 13 39.58 -8.18 1.24
CA ALA A 13 38.45 -7.74 0.44
C ALA A 13 37.42 -7.10 1.39
N VAL A 14 37.47 -5.78 1.52
CA VAL A 14 36.39 -4.99 2.10
C VAL A 14 35.22 -5.05 1.10
N ALA A 15 34.35 -6.03 1.28
CA ALA A 15 33.06 -6.07 0.62
C ALA A 15 32.22 -4.92 1.18
N CYS A 16 32.23 -3.77 0.47
CA CYS A 16 31.22 -2.75 0.64
C CYS A 16 29.89 -3.35 0.19
N GLU A 17 29.14 -3.94 1.11
CA GLU A 17 27.71 -4.14 0.93
C GLU A 17 27.09 -2.74 0.78
N LYS A 18 26.75 -2.40 -0.46
CA LYS A 18 25.94 -1.23 -0.79
C LYS A 18 24.64 -1.43 0.00
N PRO A 19 24.30 -0.59 0.99
CA PRO A 19 22.98 -0.68 1.59
C PRO A 19 22.00 -0.46 0.44
N SER A 20 21.28 -1.51 0.06
CA SER A 20 20.10 -1.40 -0.79
C SER A 20 19.28 -0.31 -0.14
N SER A 21 19.17 0.86 -0.79
CA SER A 21 18.44 1.98 -0.21
C SER A 21 17.05 1.45 0.10
N ALA A 22 16.76 1.25 1.38
CA ALA A 22 15.41 1.02 1.82
C ALA A 22 14.65 2.22 1.27
N SER A 23 13.87 2.01 0.21
CA SER A 23 12.98 3.03 -0.29
C SER A 23 12.14 3.38 0.92
N ASN A 24 12.36 4.57 1.49
CA ASN A 24 11.54 5.09 2.57
C ASN A 24 10.14 5.20 1.98
N LYS A 25 9.33 4.15 2.17
CA LYS A 25 7.96 4.08 1.68
C LYS A 25 7.24 5.32 2.18
N ARG A 26 6.75 6.13 1.25
CA ARG A 26 6.15 7.43 1.55
C ARG A 26 4.69 7.30 1.99
N ALA A 27 4.07 6.18 1.63
CA ALA A 27 2.76 5.79 2.09
C ALA A 27 2.67 4.27 2.21
N ALA A 28 1.75 3.81 3.04
CA ALA A 28 1.35 2.41 3.12
C ALA A 28 -0.07 2.24 2.59
N LEU A 29 -0.32 1.13 1.89
CA LEU A 29 -1.65 0.66 1.55
C LEU A 29 -2.12 -0.28 2.64
N ASN A 30 -3.26 0.02 3.27
CA ASN A 30 -3.92 -0.85 4.24
C ASN A 30 -5.18 -1.44 3.60
N ARG A 31 -5.20 -2.75 3.35
CA ARG A 31 -6.37 -3.43 2.80
C ARG A 31 -7.48 -3.47 3.85
N THR A 32 -8.64 -2.90 3.52
CA THR A 32 -9.83 -2.90 4.39
C THR A 32 -10.88 -3.93 3.96
N GLY A 33 -10.72 -4.49 2.77
CA GLY A 33 -11.55 -5.56 2.22
C GLY A 33 -10.97 -6.10 0.90
N GLY A 34 -11.65 -7.06 0.28
CA GLY A 34 -11.27 -7.66 -1.00
C GLY A 34 -11.18 -6.61 -2.11
N THR A 35 -12.10 -5.64 -2.14
CA THR A 35 -12.13 -4.57 -3.15
C THR A 35 -11.78 -3.18 -2.61
N THR A 36 -11.45 -3.06 -1.32
CA THR A 36 -11.25 -1.77 -0.66
C THR A 36 -9.94 -1.65 0.09
N PHE A 37 -9.40 -0.44 0.12
CA PHE A 37 -8.17 -0.13 0.84
C PHE A 37 -8.12 1.34 1.27
N GLU A 38 -7.29 1.62 2.26
CA GLU A 38 -6.91 2.95 2.70
C GLU A 38 -5.44 3.21 2.37
N ILE A 39 -5.07 4.49 2.25
CA ILE A 39 -3.68 4.91 2.06
C ILE A 39 -3.28 5.77 3.24
N ILE A 40 -2.20 5.40 3.91
CA ILE A 40 -1.69 6.05 5.11
C ILE A 40 -0.33 6.69 4.77
N PRO A 41 -0.22 8.03 4.73
CA PRO A 41 1.06 8.70 4.50
C PRO A 41 2.03 8.45 5.65
N SER A 42 3.30 8.25 5.31
CA SER A 42 4.41 8.24 6.26
C SER A 42 4.70 9.66 6.77
N ALA A 43 5.52 9.76 7.81
CA ALA A 43 6.10 11.04 8.22
C ALA A 43 6.94 11.66 7.08
N ASP A 44 7.19 12.97 7.21
CA ASP A 44 8.10 13.75 6.34
C ASP A 44 7.69 13.88 4.87
N GLN A 45 6.44 13.54 4.52
CA GLN A 45 5.90 13.86 3.20
C GLN A 45 5.39 15.29 3.12
N HIS A 46 5.27 15.82 1.90
CA HIS A 46 4.59 17.09 1.71
C HIS A 46 3.12 17.00 2.15
N GLN A 47 2.60 18.09 2.72
CA GLN A 47 1.25 18.13 3.30
C GLN A 47 0.14 18.03 2.26
N ASN A 48 0.41 18.29 0.97
CA ASN A 48 -0.60 18.16 -0.06
C ASN A 48 -0.44 16.86 -0.81
N CYS A 49 -1.54 16.17 -1.12
CA CYS A 49 -1.46 14.98 -1.95
C CYS A 49 -2.65 14.75 -2.88
N LEU A 50 -2.39 13.94 -3.90
CA LEU A 50 -3.38 13.41 -4.84
C LEU A 50 -3.14 11.92 -5.03
N VAL A 51 -4.23 11.18 -5.21
CA VAL A 51 -4.20 9.73 -5.41
C VAL A 51 -4.89 9.39 -6.73
N TYR A 52 -4.21 8.58 -7.53
CA TYR A 52 -4.73 8.02 -8.77
C TYR A 52 -4.54 6.51 -8.80
N THR A 53 -5.39 5.83 -9.56
CA THR A 53 -5.16 4.44 -9.96
C THR A 53 -5.02 4.35 -11.47
N VAL A 54 -4.19 3.41 -11.93
CA VAL A 54 -4.09 3.01 -13.33
C VAL A 54 -4.21 1.48 -13.39
N SER A 55 -5.28 0.98 -14.02
CA SER A 55 -5.45 -0.46 -14.25
C SER A 55 -4.49 -0.98 -15.32
N ARG A 56 -4.37 -2.32 -15.43
CA ARG A 56 -3.64 -2.95 -16.55
C ARG A 56 -4.22 -2.61 -17.92
N SER A 57 -5.51 -2.34 -18.02
CA SER A 57 -6.15 -1.88 -19.27
C SER A 57 -5.88 -0.40 -19.58
N GLY A 58 -5.18 0.32 -18.70
CA GLY A 58 -4.87 1.75 -18.85
C GLY A 58 -6.00 2.67 -18.37
N LEU A 59 -7.02 2.16 -17.69
CA LEU A 59 -8.07 2.96 -17.07
C LEU A 59 -7.48 3.75 -15.90
N THR A 60 -7.51 5.07 -16.02
CA THR A 60 -7.05 5.98 -14.96
C THR A 60 -8.23 6.51 -14.16
N ARG A 61 -8.18 6.43 -12.82
CA ARG A 61 -9.18 7.05 -11.94
C ARG A 61 -8.51 7.98 -10.93
N GLN A 62 -9.11 9.14 -10.69
CA GLN A 62 -8.76 10.00 -9.57
C GLN A 62 -9.53 9.54 -8.33
N LEU A 63 -8.82 9.21 -7.26
CA LEU A 63 -9.42 8.77 -6.00
C LEU A 63 -9.67 9.94 -5.04
N THR A 64 -8.80 10.95 -5.04
CA THR A 64 -8.95 12.17 -4.23
C THR A 64 -9.77 13.22 -4.97
N MET A 65 -11.10 13.16 -4.87
CA MET A 65 -12.01 14.12 -5.51
C MET A 65 -12.44 15.24 -4.54
N SER A 66 -11.90 16.45 -4.70
CA SER A 66 -12.30 17.64 -3.93
C SER A 66 -13.25 18.53 -4.74
N ARG A 67 -14.07 19.34 -4.07
CA ARG A 67 -15.04 20.23 -4.72
C ARG A 67 -14.42 21.24 -5.67
N ASN A 68 -13.21 21.71 -5.36
CA ASN A 68 -12.45 22.68 -6.14
C ASN A 68 -11.38 22.02 -7.04
N ASN A 69 -11.39 20.69 -7.12
CA ASN A 69 -10.43 19.90 -7.88
C ASN A 69 -8.96 20.19 -7.53
N GLN A 70 -8.68 20.44 -6.24
CA GLN A 70 -7.33 20.61 -5.70
C GLN A 70 -6.88 19.40 -4.87
N SER A 71 -5.56 19.30 -4.70
CA SER A 71 -4.92 18.34 -3.79
C SER A 71 -5.42 18.45 -2.35
N PHE A 72 -5.52 17.30 -1.70
CA PHE A 72 -6.00 17.16 -0.31
C PHE A 72 -4.93 17.59 0.67
N ASP A 73 -5.31 17.86 1.92
CA ASP A 73 -4.36 17.90 3.04
C ASP A 73 -4.15 16.46 3.55
N CYS A 74 -2.90 16.04 3.62
CA CYS A 74 -2.49 14.66 3.79
C CYS A 74 -1.60 14.55 5.01
N VAL A 75 -2.26 14.31 6.13
CA VAL A 75 -1.62 14.23 7.44
C VAL A 75 -1.07 12.84 7.66
N ALA A 76 0.20 12.78 8.06
CA ALA A 76 0.89 11.53 8.37
C ALA A 76 0.10 10.66 9.36
N GLY A 77 0.09 9.35 9.11
CA GLY A 77 -0.59 8.37 9.96
C GLY A 77 -2.12 8.37 9.87
N ARG A 78 -2.74 9.22 9.05
CA ARG A 78 -4.20 9.23 8.84
C ARG A 78 -4.55 8.84 7.40
N PRO A 79 -5.67 8.12 7.18
CA PRO A 79 -6.12 7.81 5.82
C PRO A 79 -6.31 9.08 4.98
N ILE A 80 -5.74 9.10 3.77
CA ILE A 80 -5.93 10.20 2.83
C ILE A 80 -7.43 10.35 2.55
N GLY A 81 -7.96 11.57 2.73
CA GLY A 81 -9.40 11.84 2.56
C GLY A 81 -10.31 11.26 3.65
N GLY A 82 -9.78 10.52 4.62
CA GLY A 82 -10.54 9.97 5.76
C GLY A 82 -11.54 8.87 5.40
N HIS A 83 -11.33 8.15 4.30
CA HIS A 83 -12.20 7.05 3.86
C HIS A 83 -11.43 5.98 3.08
N ALA A 84 -12.00 4.79 2.98
CA ALA A 84 -11.50 3.72 2.13
C ALA A 84 -11.87 3.98 0.65
N TYR A 85 -10.93 3.66 -0.24
CA TYR A 85 -11.13 3.64 -1.67
C TYR A 85 -11.60 2.26 -2.14
N LYS A 86 -12.27 2.21 -3.29
CA LYS A 86 -12.76 0.97 -3.90
C LYS A 86 -12.23 0.79 -5.31
N VAL A 87 -11.74 -0.41 -5.61
CA VAL A 87 -11.38 -0.85 -6.96
C VAL A 87 -12.27 -2.05 -7.30
N PRO A 88 -13.17 -1.93 -8.29
CA PRO A 88 -14.01 -3.03 -8.74
C PRO A 88 -13.21 -4.25 -9.22
N LEU A 89 -13.73 -5.46 -8.98
CA LEU A 89 -13.11 -6.72 -9.43
C LEU A 89 -12.84 -6.73 -10.94
N ASN A 90 -13.76 -6.18 -11.74
CA ASN A 90 -13.65 -6.14 -13.19
C ASN A 90 -12.57 -5.18 -13.71
N GLU A 91 -12.03 -4.28 -12.88
CA GLU A 91 -10.86 -3.46 -13.24
C GLU A 91 -9.56 -4.26 -13.11
N GLY A 92 -9.55 -5.33 -12.29
CA GLY A 92 -8.39 -6.15 -12.01
C GLY A 92 -7.30 -5.40 -11.23
N PRO A 93 -6.05 -5.90 -11.25
CA PRO A 93 -4.94 -5.26 -10.55
C PRO A 93 -4.69 -3.84 -11.06
N VAL A 94 -4.50 -2.92 -10.12
CA VAL A 94 -4.20 -1.51 -10.37
C VAL A 94 -2.89 -1.11 -9.72
N ARG A 95 -2.23 -0.16 -10.37
CA ARG A 95 -1.14 0.63 -9.79
C ARG A 95 -1.73 1.88 -9.18
N VAL A 96 -1.40 2.15 -7.92
CA VAL A 96 -1.84 3.32 -7.16
C VAL A 96 -0.68 4.31 -7.11
N TYR A 97 -0.92 5.52 -7.61
CA TYR A 97 0.04 6.62 -7.58
C TYR A 97 -0.38 7.64 -6.52
N VAL A 98 0.52 7.90 -5.57
CA VAL A 98 0.34 8.93 -4.54
C VAL A 98 1.34 10.04 -4.78
N PHE A 99 0.86 11.18 -5.24
CA PHE A 99 1.67 12.38 -5.43
C PHE A 99 1.63 13.21 -4.16
N PHE A 100 2.78 13.48 -3.56
CA PHE A 100 2.92 14.45 -2.48
C PHE A 100 3.54 15.73 -3.03
N THR A 101 2.91 16.88 -2.81
CA THR A 101 3.30 18.16 -3.42
C THR A 101 3.51 19.24 -2.37
N SER A 102 4.56 20.05 -2.51
CA SER A 102 4.82 21.13 -1.54
C SER A 102 3.79 22.25 -1.57
N GLN A 103 2.99 22.35 -2.63
CA GLN A 103 1.93 23.34 -2.80
C GLN A 103 0.61 22.66 -3.19
N LYS A 104 -0.51 23.41 -3.06
CA LYS A 104 -1.79 22.96 -3.60
C LYS A 104 -1.72 22.91 -5.12
N VAL A 105 -2.07 21.77 -5.70
CA VAL A 105 -2.07 21.56 -7.15
C VAL A 105 -3.45 21.22 -7.67
N ASN A 106 -3.71 21.57 -8.93
CA ASN A 106 -4.95 21.22 -9.61
C ASN A 106 -4.90 19.75 -10.05
N ALA A 107 -5.89 18.95 -9.63
CA ALA A 107 -5.91 17.53 -9.90
C ALA A 107 -6.14 17.23 -11.39
N ALA A 108 -6.89 18.04 -12.13
CA ALA A 108 -7.03 17.84 -13.58
C ALA A 108 -5.70 18.02 -14.31
N ALA A 109 -4.86 18.97 -13.89
CA ALA A 109 -3.53 19.14 -14.49
C ALA A 109 -2.64 17.90 -14.25
N VAL A 110 -2.65 17.35 -13.02
CA VAL A 110 -1.93 16.10 -12.71
C VAL A 110 -2.49 14.93 -13.51
N SER A 111 -3.82 14.84 -13.67
CA SER A 111 -4.46 13.81 -14.48
C SER A 111 -4.02 13.87 -15.94
N GLN A 112 -3.88 15.06 -16.52
CA GLN A 112 -3.42 15.19 -17.91
C GLN A 112 -1.96 14.76 -18.06
N GLU A 113 -1.06 15.23 -17.20
CA GLU A 113 0.35 14.78 -17.20
C GLU A 113 0.47 13.26 -17.05
N LEU A 114 -0.39 12.65 -16.21
CA LEU A 114 -0.50 11.21 -16.03
C LEU A 114 -0.99 10.49 -17.30
N LEU A 115 -1.95 11.08 -18.03
CA LEU A 115 -2.47 10.51 -19.28
C LEU A 115 -1.48 10.67 -20.44
N ASP A 116 -0.74 11.78 -20.48
CA ASP A 116 0.24 12.09 -21.51
C ASP A 116 1.56 11.30 -21.34
N ALA A 117 1.77 10.71 -20.17
CA ALA A 117 2.95 9.90 -19.90
C ALA A 117 3.04 8.69 -20.87
N PRO A 118 4.21 8.45 -21.49
CA PRO A 118 4.37 7.40 -22.50
C PRO A 118 4.23 5.99 -21.91
N ASP A 119 4.66 5.80 -20.66
CA ASP A 119 4.43 4.58 -19.89
C ASP A 119 3.77 4.93 -18.55
N ARG A 120 2.45 4.79 -18.51
CA ARG A 120 1.63 5.06 -17.31
C ARG A 120 1.80 4.00 -16.22
N GLN A 121 2.48 2.89 -16.50
CA GLN A 121 2.81 1.86 -15.51
C GLN A 121 4.17 2.11 -14.85
N ALA A 122 5.06 2.88 -15.48
CA ALA A 122 6.41 3.17 -14.97
C ALA A 122 6.64 4.68 -14.77
N LEU A 123 5.71 5.36 -14.10
CA LEU A 123 5.85 6.79 -13.85
C LEU A 123 6.98 7.11 -12.88
N SER A 124 7.62 8.24 -13.14
CA SER A 124 8.60 8.85 -12.26
C SER A 124 8.20 10.29 -11.98
N ALA A 125 8.33 10.74 -10.72
CA ALA A 125 8.09 12.12 -10.33
C ALA A 125 8.90 13.13 -11.17
N MET A 126 10.11 12.74 -11.62
CA MET A 126 10.99 13.60 -12.42
C MET A 126 10.42 13.95 -13.80
N ASN A 127 9.51 13.13 -14.31
CA ASN A 127 8.90 13.35 -15.63
C ASN A 127 7.63 14.20 -15.56
N MET A 128 7.20 14.60 -14.36
CA MET A 128 5.97 15.36 -14.13
C MET A 128 6.27 16.86 -14.05
N ARG A 129 5.55 17.67 -14.82
CA ARG A 129 5.73 19.14 -14.84
C ARG A 129 4.83 19.84 -13.84
N LEU A 130 4.92 19.44 -12.58
CA LEU A 130 4.10 20.00 -11.50
C LEU A 130 4.81 21.17 -10.81
N PRO A 131 4.05 22.18 -10.33
CA PRO A 131 4.64 23.31 -9.63
C PRO A 131 5.19 22.90 -8.26
N GLY A 132 6.32 23.50 -7.87
CA GLY A 132 6.99 23.19 -6.62
C GLY A 132 7.78 21.88 -6.66
N SER A 133 7.89 21.24 -5.50
CA SER A 133 8.54 19.93 -5.36
C SER A 133 7.49 18.85 -5.25
N VAL A 134 7.73 17.75 -5.96
CA VAL A 134 6.84 16.59 -5.97
C VAL A 134 7.61 15.33 -5.65
N THR A 135 7.03 14.50 -4.81
CA THR A 135 7.47 13.12 -4.61
C THR A 135 6.33 12.18 -4.98
N LEU A 136 6.68 10.99 -5.44
CA LEU A 136 5.75 9.97 -5.89
C LEU A 136 5.97 8.69 -5.10
N GLU A 137 4.88 8.11 -4.60
CA GLU A 137 4.83 6.72 -4.15
C GLU A 137 4.02 5.91 -5.15
N THR A 138 4.48 4.68 -5.42
CA THR A 138 3.76 3.72 -6.25
C THR A 138 3.45 2.50 -5.40
N LEU A 139 2.17 2.17 -5.28
CA LEU A 139 1.67 1.01 -4.55
C LEU A 139 0.91 0.11 -5.52
N ASP A 140 0.87 -1.19 -5.26
CA ASP A 140 0.09 -2.12 -6.08
C ASP A 140 -1.12 -2.62 -5.28
N PHE A 141 -2.28 -2.73 -5.93
CA PHE A 141 -3.49 -3.30 -5.34
C PHE A 141 -4.16 -4.25 -6.33
N ALA A 142 -4.50 -5.45 -5.87
CA ALA A 142 -5.29 -6.41 -6.63
C ALA A 142 -6.64 -6.62 -5.94
N PRO A 143 -7.77 -6.29 -6.56
CA PRO A 143 -9.07 -6.57 -5.97
C PRO A 143 -9.30 -8.09 -5.95
N GLU A 144 -9.86 -8.57 -4.85
CA GLU A 144 -10.16 -9.98 -4.56
C GLU A 144 -11.62 -10.09 -4.09
N GLU A 145 -12.25 -11.25 -4.26
CA GLU A 145 -13.59 -11.48 -3.71
C GLU A 145 -13.54 -11.45 -2.18
N ASP A 146 -14.52 -10.78 -1.56
CA ASP A 146 -14.64 -10.79 -0.11
C ASP A 146 -15.02 -12.19 0.36
N VAL A 147 -14.08 -12.88 1.01
CA VAL A 147 -14.38 -14.14 1.68
C VAL A 147 -15.16 -13.81 2.95
N ALA A 148 -16.43 -14.23 3.00
CA ALA A 148 -17.26 -14.06 4.19
C ALA A 148 -16.53 -14.66 5.42
N PRO A 149 -16.50 -13.97 6.57
CA PRO A 149 -15.91 -14.52 7.77
C PRO A 149 -16.62 -15.83 8.11
N GLN A 150 -15.88 -16.94 8.12
CA GLN A 150 -16.41 -18.21 8.57
C GLN A 150 -16.72 -18.07 10.06
N VAL A 151 -18.02 -17.96 10.39
CA VAL A 151 -18.48 -17.99 11.78
C VAL A 151 -18.04 -19.32 12.35
N GLY A 152 -17.11 -19.28 13.31
CA GLY A 152 -16.68 -20.47 14.03
C GLY A 152 -17.90 -21.20 14.57
N VAL A 153 -18.08 -22.45 14.15
CA VAL A 153 -19.09 -23.33 14.72
C VAL A 153 -18.82 -23.42 16.21
N VAL A 154 -19.75 -22.92 17.02
CA VAL A 154 -19.73 -23.17 18.46
C VAL A 154 -19.90 -24.68 18.59
N VAL A 155 -18.88 -25.38 19.08
CA VAL A 155 -18.97 -26.82 19.39
C VAL A 155 -19.91 -26.95 20.59
N GLY A 156 -21.21 -26.99 20.31
CA GLY A 156 -22.21 -27.49 21.23
C GLY A 156 -22.22 -29.00 21.13
N ALA A 157 -21.46 -29.66 22.00
CA ALA A 157 -21.64 -31.07 22.32
C ALA A 157 -21.11 -31.34 23.72
N ASP A 158 -22.03 -31.50 24.66
CA ASP A 158 -21.96 -32.45 25.76
C ASP A 158 -20.70 -32.46 26.62
N ALA A 159 -20.67 -31.57 27.63
CA ALA A 159 -19.86 -31.76 28.82
C ALA A 159 -20.75 -32.01 30.04
N GLY A 160 -21.14 -33.27 30.25
CA GLY A 160 -21.39 -33.82 31.59
C GLY A 160 -22.85 -33.98 32.01
N THR A 161 -23.47 -35.10 31.62
CA THR A 161 -24.45 -35.77 32.49
C THR A 161 -23.65 -36.66 33.47
N PRO A 162 -23.62 -36.40 34.78
CA PRO A 162 -23.28 -37.44 35.74
C PRO A 162 -24.48 -38.39 35.86
N GLY A 163 -24.17 -39.68 35.79
CA GLY A 163 -25.13 -40.75 35.63
C GLY A 163 -26.14 -40.94 36.78
N SER A 164 -27.13 -41.74 36.40
CA SER A 164 -28.09 -42.51 37.18
C SER A 164 -27.90 -42.59 38.70
N SER A 165 -28.97 -42.26 39.43
CA SER A 165 -29.46 -43.15 40.48
C SER A 165 -30.90 -43.52 40.15
N GLU A 166 -31.08 -44.79 39.82
CA GLU A 166 -32.36 -45.47 39.80
C GLU A 166 -32.96 -45.52 41.24
N ASP A 167 -34.29 -45.48 41.29
CA ASP A 167 -35.14 -46.54 41.85
C ASP A 167 -36.18 -46.12 42.91
N GLY A 168 -37.40 -46.63 42.71
CA GLY A 168 -38.38 -46.91 43.76
C GLY A 168 -39.42 -45.86 44.09
N GLY A 169 -40.55 -45.86 43.38
CA GLY A 169 -41.80 -45.32 43.90
C GLY A 169 -42.50 -46.30 44.86
N ALA A 170 -43.30 -45.77 45.81
CA ALA A 170 -44.51 -46.40 46.34
C ALA A 170 -45.30 -45.44 47.26
N LEU A 171 -46.60 -45.33 46.94
CA LEU A 171 -47.77 -44.83 47.71
C LEU A 171 -47.89 -43.33 48.02
#